data_AF-A0A6L3XV03-F1
#
_entry.id   AF-A0A6L3XV03-F1
#
_cell.length_a   1.000
_cell.length_b   1.000
_cell.length_c   1.000
_cell.angle_alpha   90.00
_cell.angle_beta   90.00
_cell.angle_gamma   90.00
#
_symmetry.space_group_name_H-M   'P 1'
#
loop_
_entity.id
_entity.type
_entity.pdbx_description
1 polymer ?
#
loop_
_entity_poly.entity_id
_entity_poly.type
_entity_poly.pdbx_seq_one_letter_code
_entity_poly.pdbx_strand_id
1 'polypeptide(L)'
;DVCWATLADDFSLSLRTLHRQLKQHTGLTPQRYLNRLRLIKARHLLRHTDESVTDIAYRCGFGDSNHFSTLFRREFNWSPRDIRQGKDAMLQ
;
A
#
# COMPACT_ATOMS: atom_id res chain seq x y z
N ASP A 1 -8.19 5.65 -8.26
CA ASP A 1 -6.78 6.08 -8.23
C ASP A 1 -6.67 7.44 -7.52
N VAL A 2 -5.51 7.84 -7.00
CA VAL A 2 -5.38 9.12 -6.25
C VAL A 2 -4.96 10.25 -7.18
N CYS A 3 -5.72 11.34 -7.21
CA CYS A 3 -5.33 12.57 -7.90
C CYS A 3 -4.52 13.48 -6.97
N TRP A 4 -3.19 13.53 -7.17
CA TRP A 4 -2.30 14.33 -6.33
C TRP A 4 -2.52 15.84 -6.47
N ALA A 5 -3.00 16.31 -7.63
CA ALA A 5 -3.29 17.72 -7.84
C ALA A 5 -4.48 18.19 -6.99
N THR A 6 -5.58 17.42 -6.99
CA THR A 6 -6.75 17.68 -6.13
C THR A 6 -6.37 17.64 -4.66
N LEU A 7 -5.61 16.62 -4.24
CA LEU A 7 -5.16 16.53 -2.85
C LEU A 7 -4.31 17.73 -2.44
N ALA A 8 -3.44 18.24 -3.32
CA ALA A 8 -2.65 19.42 -3.03
C ALA A 8 -3.53 20.67 -2.86
N ASP A 9 -4.56 20.82 -3.70
CA ASP A 9 -5.53 21.91 -3.65
C ASP A 9 -6.34 21.91 -2.34
N ASP A 10 -6.79 20.72 -1.89
CA ASP A 10 -7.51 20.55 -0.62
C ASP A 10 -6.70 21.04 0.60
N PHE A 11 -5.36 21.01 0.52
CA PHE A 11 -4.45 21.51 1.55
C PHE A 11 -3.89 22.92 1.25
N SER A 12 -4.36 23.60 0.20
CA SER A 12 -3.82 24.88 -0.26
C SER A 12 -2.30 24.85 -0.54
N LEU A 13 -1.81 23.72 -1.04
CA LEU A 13 -0.41 23.48 -1.37
C LEU A 13 -0.22 23.37 -2.89
N SER A 14 0.95 23.79 -3.38
CA SER A 14 1.38 23.36 -4.72
C SER A 14 1.74 21.87 -4.70
N LEU A 15 1.51 21.17 -5.82
CA LEU A 15 1.88 19.76 -6.01
C LEU A 15 3.34 19.48 -5.63
N ARG A 16 4.24 20.38 -5.99
CA ARG A 16 5.68 20.31 -5.65
C ARG A 16 5.90 20.35 -4.13
N THR A 17 5.16 21.21 -3.42
CA THR A 17 5.29 21.36 -1.97
C THR A 17 4.73 20.13 -1.25
N LEU A 18 3.57 19.64 -1.66
CA LEU A 18 2.98 18.40 -1.14
C LEU A 18 3.96 17.22 -1.31
N HIS A 19 4.49 17.02 -2.52
CA HIS A 19 5.46 15.94 -2.78
C HIS A 19 6.74 16.06 -1.95
N ARG A 20 7.25 17.29 -1.79
CA ARG A 20 8.43 17.55 -0.96
C ARG A 20 8.15 17.25 0.51
N GLN A 21 7.02 17.71 1.05
CA GLN A 21 6.63 17.45 2.44
C GLN A 21 6.41 15.96 2.71
N LEU A 22 5.70 15.26 1.81
CA LEU A 22 5.55 13.80 1.90
C LEU A 22 6.91 13.10 2.01
N LYS A 23 7.86 13.45 1.14
CA LYS A 23 9.19 12.87 1.17
C LYS A 23 9.97 13.24 2.44
N GLN A 24 9.85 14.47 2.91
CA GLN A 24 10.53 14.94 4.12
C GLN A 24 10.00 14.23 5.38
N HIS A 25 8.69 14.05 5.49
CA HIS A 25 8.08 13.44 6.67
C HIS A 25 8.08 11.91 6.65
N THR A 26 7.95 11.29 5.47
CA THR A 26 7.84 9.82 5.36
C THR A 26 9.14 9.14 4.89
N GLY A 27 10.09 9.90 4.35
CA GLY A 27 11.27 9.37 3.66
C GLY A 27 10.97 8.73 2.30
N LEU A 28 9.71 8.70 1.86
CA LEU A 28 9.24 7.99 0.68
C LEU A 28 8.77 8.97 -0.40
N THR A 29 8.91 8.59 -1.67
CA THR A 29 8.24 9.30 -2.74
C THR A 29 6.71 9.13 -2.60
N PRO A 30 5.89 10.09 -3.08
CA PRO A 30 4.43 10.02 -2.97
C PRO A 30 3.86 8.69 -3.44
N GLN A 31 4.32 8.18 -4.59
CA GLN A 31 3.87 6.90 -5.12
C GLN A 31 4.29 5.70 -4.25
N ARG A 32 5.50 5.71 -3.68
CA ARG A 32 5.92 4.65 -2.75
C ARG A 32 5.11 4.69 -1.46
N TYR A 33 4.80 5.88 -0.95
CA TYR A 33 3.97 6.06 0.22
C TYR A 33 2.54 5.56 -0.02
N LEU A 34 1.94 5.92 -1.15
CA LEU A 34 0.61 5.43 -1.54
C LEU A 34 0.59 3.90 -1.65
N ASN A 35 1.58 3.31 -2.32
CA ASN A 35 1.70 1.86 -2.41
C ASN A 35 1.84 1.22 -1.02
N ARG A 36 2.62 1.80 -0.12
CA ARG A 36 2.74 1.32 1.26
C ARG A 36 1.40 1.33 1.99
N LEU A 37 0.61 2.40 1.88
CA LEU A 37 -0.74 2.47 2.46
C LEU A 37 -1.67 1.39 1.88
N ARG A 38 -1.62 1.19 0.55
CA ARG A 38 -2.39 0.13 -0.13
C ARG A 38 -1.99 -1.26 0.37
N LEU A 39 -0.69 -1.52 0.57
CA LEU A 39 -0.18 -2.78 1.09
C LEU A 39 -0.58 -3.02 2.55
N ILE A 40 -0.58 -1.98 3.39
CA ILE A 40 -1.05 -2.07 4.78
C ILE A 40 -2.54 -2.44 4.82
N LYS A 41 -3.36 -1.80 3.98
CA LYS A 41 -4.78 -2.16 3.84
C LYS A 41 -4.95 -3.61 3.37
N ALA A 42 -4.17 -4.03 2.37
CA ALA A 42 -4.20 -5.41 1.88
C ALA A 42 -3.84 -6.42 2.98
N ARG A 43 -2.81 -6.13 3.80
CA ARG A 43 -2.43 -6.97 4.95
C ARG A 43 -3.57 -7.12 5.95
N HIS A 44 -4.31 -6.04 6.23
CA HIS A 44 -5.49 -6.11 7.09
C HIS A 44 -6.56 -7.02 6.48
N LEU A 45 -6.90 -6.83 5.20
CA LEU A 45 -7.88 -7.68 4.52
C LEU A 45 -7.47 -9.16 4.48
N LEU A 46 -6.20 -9.45 4.22
CA LEU A 46 -5.67 -10.82 4.19
C LEU A 46 -5.84 -11.57 5.52
N ARG A 47 -5.84 -10.85 6.65
CA ARG A 47 -5.99 -11.41 7.99
C ARG A 47 -7.45 -11.52 8.47
N HIS A 48 -8.36 -10.71 7.92
CA HIS A 48 -9.73 -10.59 8.44
C HIS A 48 -10.80 -11.03 7.43
N THR A 49 -10.41 -11.47 6.24
CA THR A 49 -11.34 -11.87 5.17
C THR A 49 -10.82 -13.10 4.42
N ASP A 50 -11.76 -13.83 3.80
CA ASP A 50 -11.47 -14.99 2.95
C ASP A 50 -11.40 -14.63 1.45
N GLU A 51 -11.43 -13.34 1.09
CA GLU A 51 -11.33 -12.85 -0.29
C GLU A 51 -10.07 -13.39 -0.99
N SER A 52 -10.08 -13.62 -2.31
CA SER A 52 -8.86 -14.10 -2.95
C SER A 52 -7.74 -13.05 -2.91
N VAL A 53 -6.47 -13.48 -2.97
CA VAL A 53 -5.33 -12.55 -3.02
C VAL A 53 -5.47 -11.57 -4.20
N THR A 54 -5.99 -12.06 -5.32
CA THR A 54 -6.25 -11.28 -6.52
C THR A 54 -7.34 -10.23 -6.30
N ASP A 55 -8.46 -10.59 -5.66
CA ASP A 55 -9.53 -9.62 -5.36
C ASP A 55 -9.04 -8.54 -4.40
N ILE A 56 -8.27 -8.93 -3.37
CA ILE A 56 -7.66 -7.99 -2.44
C ILE A 56 -6.70 -7.03 -3.16
N ALA A 57 -5.89 -7.53 -4.10
CA ALA A 57 -4.98 -6.70 -4.90
C ALA A 57 -5.76 -5.63 -5.68
N TYR A 58 -6.80 -6.03 -6.41
CA TYR A 58 -7.65 -5.09 -7.16
C TYR A 58 -8.38 -4.10 -6.25
N ARG A 59 -8.94 -4.57 -5.12
CA ARG A 59 -9.63 -3.73 -4.13
C ARG A 59 -8.70 -2.71 -3.47
N CYS A 60 -7.41 -3.02 -3.37
CA CYS A 60 -6.39 -2.10 -2.87
C CYS A 60 -5.81 -1.19 -3.96
N GLY A 61 -6.31 -1.27 -5.20
CA GLY A 61 -5.93 -0.39 -6.30
C GLY A 61 -4.69 -0.82 -7.07
N PHE A 62 -4.33 -2.11 -7.02
CA PHE A 62 -3.32 -2.69 -7.92
C PHE A 62 -4.01 -3.22 -9.17
N GLY A 63 -3.46 -2.92 -10.36
CA GLY A 63 -3.96 -3.45 -11.63
C GLY A 63 -3.42 -4.85 -11.97
N ASP A 64 -2.49 -5.38 -11.16
CA ASP A 64 -1.85 -6.67 -11.40
C ASP A 64 -1.53 -7.37 -10.06
N SER A 65 -2.01 -8.61 -9.92
CA SER A 65 -1.87 -9.42 -8.70
C SER A 65 -0.43 -9.92 -8.47
N ASN A 66 0.34 -10.14 -9.54
CA ASN A 66 1.74 -10.57 -9.44
C ASN A 66 2.64 -9.40 -8.99
N HIS A 67 2.41 -8.22 -9.54
CA HIS A 67 3.06 -6.98 -9.14
C HIS A 67 2.74 -6.65 -7.68
N PHE A 68 1.46 -6.76 -7.29
CA PHE A 68 1.03 -6.66 -5.90
C PHE A 68 1.82 -7.63 -5.00
N SER A 69 1.84 -8.92 -5.35
CA SER A 69 2.50 -9.95 -4.53
C SER A 69 4.01 -9.69 -4.37
N THR A 70 4.67 -9.23 -5.44
CA THR A 70 6.09 -8.85 -5.43
C THR A 70 6.34 -7.66 -4.51
N LEU A 71 5.54 -6.60 -4.63
CA LEU A 71 5.64 -5.43 -3.77
C LEU A 71 5.33 -5.75 -2.31
N PHE A 72 4.32 -6.59 -2.08
CA PHE A 72 3.89 -7.01 -0.75
C PHE A 72 5.00 -7.78 -0.03
N ARG A 73 5.60 -8.77 -0.71
CA ARG A 73 6.74 -9.52 -0.15
C ARG A 73 7.94 -8.63 0.11
N ARG A 74 8.19 -7.63 -0.74
CA ARG A 74 9.29 -6.68 -0.53
C ARG A 74 9.05 -5.76 0.69
N GLU A 75 7.80 -5.39 0.96
CA GLU A 75 7.46 -4.49 2.07
C GLU A 75 7.38 -5.21 3.42
N PHE A 76 6.86 -6.44 3.45
CA PHE A 76 6.58 -7.17 4.70
C PHE A 76 7.43 -8.42 4.91
N ASN A 77 8.33 -8.76 3.98
CA ASN A 77 9.12 -10.00 3.94
C ASN A 77 8.31 -11.31 3.83
N TRP A 78 6.98 -11.23 3.88
CA TRP A 78 6.05 -12.35 3.80
C TRP A 78 5.20 -12.27 2.54
N SER A 79 4.84 -13.40 1.94
CA SER A 79 3.87 -13.38 0.84
C SER A 79 2.45 -13.10 1.36
N PRO A 80 1.53 -12.61 0.51
CA PRO A 80 0.12 -12.47 0.89
C PRO A 80 -0.48 -13.75 1.49
N ARG A 81 -0.08 -14.91 0.97
CA ARG A 81 -0.53 -16.23 1.45
C ARG A 81 0.03 -16.57 2.84
N ASP A 82 1.28 -16.19 3.12
CA ASP A 82 1.88 -16.41 4.44
C ASP A 82 1.18 -15.59 5.52
N ILE A 83 0.83 -14.34 5.21
CA ILE A 83 0.03 -13.47 6.10
C ILE A 83 -1.34 -14.09 6.39
N ARG A 84 -2.02 -14.62 5.35
CA ARG A 84 -3.31 -15.31 5.54
C ARG A 84 -3.20 -16.53 6.43
N GLN A 85 -2.09 -17.26 6.34
CA GLN A 85 -1.81 -18.41 7.18
C GLN A 85 -1.32 -18.01 8.60
N GLY A 86 -1.28 -16.72 8.92
CA GLY A 86 -0.85 -16.22 10.22
C GLY A 86 0.65 -16.39 10.51
N LYS A 87 1.47 -16.66 9.50
CA LYS A 87 2.91 -16.94 9.70
C LYS A 87 3.70 -15.75 10.22
N ASP A 88 3.21 -14.53 10.02
CA ASP A 88 3.87 -13.33 10.52
C ASP A 88 3.58 -13.02 12.00
N ALA A 89 2.62 -13.71 12.62
CA ALA A 89 2.31 -13.55 14.04
C ALA A 89 3.39 -14.10 14.98
N MET A 90 4.32 -14.93 14.49
CA MET A 90 5.42 -15.49 15.29
C MET A 90 6.60 -14.53 15.50
N LEU A 91 6.60 -13.34 14.88
CA LEU A 91 7.69 -12.37 14.96
C LEU A 91 7.22 -10.96 15.39
N GLN A 92 6.02 -10.82 15.96
CA GLN A 92 5.52 -9.55 16.51
C GLN A 92 5.71 -9.47 18.02
#